data_AF-A0A7X7WGK3-F1
#
_entry.id   AF-A0A7X7WGK3-F1
#
_cell.length_a   1.000
_cell.length_b   1.000
_cell.length_c   1.000
_cell.angle_alpha   90.00
_cell.angle_beta   90.00
_cell.angle_gamma   90.00
#
_symmetry.space_group_name_H-M   'P 1'
#
loop_
_entity.id
_entity.type
_entity.pdbx_description
1 polymer ?
#
loop_
_entity_poly.entity_id
_entity_poly.type
_entity_poly.pdbx_seq_one_letter_code
_entity_poly.pdbx_strand_id
1 'polypeptide(L)'
;MAKDEKIDPRELRFNYLGFEYLPGKLKEFWASEDEKKKYLEKIRERRNTQISMERDFSIVNAGLLNKADRIFISLASALMILSLFMPYYSFTAFGRHVSGMSLSYLFNIGYVSNITAWGSLLMKLILVMSVILIIISPVVGIINILALNKSQNKPDYYKGVKSAGRLNVIALLLYLLFFVLLATGQANPFGSLGIEALGETLSLGSLIRMSGYAIWVNLGAHILGMLPALEL
;
A
#
# COMPACT_ATOMS: atom_id res chain seq x y z
N MET A 1 -58.29 22.86 -19.01
CA MET A 1 -57.71 22.40 -20.30
C MET A 1 -56.25 22.80 -20.32
N ALA A 2 -55.36 21.89 -19.93
CA ALA A 2 -53.91 22.10 -20.01
C ALA A 2 -53.45 21.76 -21.44
N LYS A 3 -52.55 22.58 -22.00
CA LYS A 3 -51.97 22.36 -23.33
C LYS A 3 -51.13 21.08 -23.31
N ASP A 4 -51.47 20.11 -24.16
CA ASP A 4 -50.62 18.96 -24.47
C ASP A 4 -49.35 19.46 -25.19
N GLU A 5 -48.24 19.53 -24.47
CA GLU A 5 -46.92 19.63 -25.08
C GLU A 5 -46.63 18.33 -25.86
N LYS A 6 -46.39 18.45 -27.17
CA LYS A 6 -45.98 17.34 -28.02
C LYS A 6 -44.54 16.95 -27.68
N ILE A 7 -44.40 15.97 -26.79
CA ILE A 7 -43.12 15.34 -26.44
C ILE A 7 -42.56 14.60 -27.67
N ASP A 8 -41.30 14.86 -28.03
CA ASP A 8 -40.62 14.21 -29.16
C ASP A 8 -40.49 12.68 -28.91
N PRO A 9 -40.97 11.81 -29.82
CA PRO A 9 -40.89 10.35 -29.68
C PRO A 9 -39.47 9.80 -29.47
N ARG A 10 -38.43 10.56 -29.79
CA ARG A 10 -37.02 10.15 -29.60
C ARG A 10 -36.57 10.25 -28.15
N GLU A 11 -37.19 11.12 -27.35
CA GLU A 11 -36.87 11.29 -25.92
C GLU A 11 -37.45 10.17 -25.06
N LEU A 12 -38.47 9.47 -25.55
CA LEU A 12 -39.12 8.34 -24.87
C LEU A 12 -38.43 6.98 -25.08
N ARG A 13 -37.29 6.94 -25.76
CA ARG A 13 -36.68 5.66 -26.21
C ARG A 13 -36.18 4.75 -25.10
N PHE A 14 -35.97 5.25 -23.88
CA PHE A 14 -35.32 4.50 -22.81
C PHE A 14 -35.92 4.79 -21.42
N ASN A 15 -37.21 4.52 -21.26
CA ASN A 15 -37.84 4.50 -19.94
C ASN A 15 -37.55 3.15 -19.25
N TYR A 16 -36.37 3.05 -18.64
CA TYR A 16 -36.02 1.92 -17.79
C TYR A 16 -36.47 2.16 -16.36
N LEU A 17 -37.24 1.24 -15.79
CA LEU A 17 -37.53 1.17 -14.36
C LEU A 17 -36.95 -0.15 -13.83
N GLY A 18 -35.72 -0.12 -13.31
CA GLY A 18 -34.99 -1.35 -12.96
C GLY A 18 -34.48 -2.10 -14.20
N PHE A 19 -34.72 -3.42 -14.26
CA PHE A 19 -34.24 -4.31 -15.35
C PHE A 19 -35.32 -4.72 -16.36
N GLU A 20 -36.57 -4.28 -16.19
CA GLU A 20 -37.66 -4.65 -17.09
C GLU A 20 -37.95 -3.56 -18.13
N TYR A 21 -38.10 -3.99 -19.40
CA TYR A 21 -38.52 -3.14 -20.51
C TYR A 21 -40.05 -3.10 -20.57
N LEU A 22 -40.64 -1.96 -20.21
CA LEU A 22 -42.08 -1.71 -20.33
C LEU A 22 -42.34 -0.80 -21.54
N PRO A 23 -42.73 -1.35 -22.71
CA PRO A 23 -43.06 -0.54 -23.86
C PRO A 23 -44.39 0.21 -23.62
N GLY A 24 -44.33 1.51 -23.38
CA GLY A 24 -45.49 2.37 -23.18
C GLY A 24 -45.19 3.60 -22.31
N LYS A 25 -46.17 4.50 -22.14
CA LYS A 25 -46.10 5.53 -21.09
C LYS A 25 -46.19 4.80 -19.74
N LEU A 26 -45.11 4.84 -18.95
CA LEU A 26 -45.12 4.33 -17.57
C LEU A 26 -46.35 4.91 -16.87
N LYS A 27 -47.16 4.04 -16.23
CA LYS A 27 -48.24 4.51 -15.36
C LYS A 27 -47.61 5.46 -14.33
N GLU A 28 -48.25 6.61 -14.10
CA GLU A 28 -47.80 7.50 -13.05
C GLU A 28 -47.75 6.72 -11.74
N PHE A 29 -46.54 6.63 -11.19
CA PHE A 29 -46.25 5.90 -9.96
C PHE A 29 -46.79 6.64 -8.72
N TRP A 30 -46.98 7.95 -8.85
CA TRP A 30 -47.37 8.83 -7.75
C TRP A 30 -48.87 8.72 -7.50
N ALA A 31 -49.26 8.56 -6.24
CA ALA A 31 -50.67 8.53 -5.86
C ALA A 31 -51.32 9.92 -5.95
N SER A 32 -50.52 10.99 -5.95
CA SER A 32 -50.97 12.38 -6.06
C SER A 32 -49.88 13.32 -6.61
N GLU A 33 -50.30 14.45 -7.18
CA GLU A 33 -49.39 15.51 -7.64
C GLU A 33 -48.60 16.15 -6.47
N ASP A 34 -49.17 16.17 -5.26
CA ASP A 34 -48.49 16.67 -4.06
C ASP A 34 -47.32 15.77 -3.62
N GLU A 35 -47.46 14.45 -3.78
CA GLU A 35 -46.40 13.47 -3.48
C GLU A 35 -45.22 13.65 -4.45
N LYS A 36 -45.52 13.80 -5.74
CA LYS A 36 -44.54 14.09 -6.79
C LYS A 36 -43.80 15.38 -6.52
N LYS A 37 -44.50 16.45 -6.12
CA LYS A 37 -43.90 17.74 -5.80
C LYS A 37 -42.97 17.67 -4.58
N LYS A 38 -43.40 17.01 -3.51
CA LYS A 38 -42.57 16.78 -2.30
C LYS A 38 -41.30 15.97 -2.62
N TYR A 39 -41.42 14.95 -3.47
CA TYR A 39 -40.27 14.14 -3.87
C TYR A 39 -39.26 14.94 -4.71
N LEU A 40 -39.75 15.75 -5.65
CA LEU A 40 -38.90 16.61 -6.49
C LEU A 40 -38.20 17.71 -5.66
N GLU A 41 -38.87 18.29 -4.67
CA GLU A 41 -38.23 19.23 -3.73
C GLU A 41 -37.12 18.55 -2.92
N LYS A 42 -37.37 17.35 -2.38
CA LYS A 42 -36.37 16.54 -1.67
C LYS A 42 -35.15 16.19 -2.53
N ILE A 43 -35.35 15.92 -3.83
CA ILE A 43 -34.23 15.69 -4.76
C ILE A 43 -33.45 16.98 -5.03
N ARG A 44 -34.13 18.12 -5.22
CA ARG A 44 -33.45 19.41 -5.45
C ARG A 44 -32.62 19.83 -4.24
N GLU A 45 -33.14 19.65 -3.02
CA GLU A 45 -32.38 19.87 -1.78
C GLU A 45 -31.15 18.97 -1.70
N ARG A 46 -31.30 17.68 -2.03
CA ARG A 46 -30.19 16.70 -2.07
C ARG A 46 -29.17 16.94 -3.19
N ARG A 47 -29.56 17.63 -4.28
CA ARG A 47 -28.66 17.98 -5.38
C ARG A 47 -27.76 19.17 -5.02
N ASN A 48 -28.29 20.10 -4.22
CA ASN A 48 -27.56 21.29 -3.74
C ASN A 48 -26.67 20.99 -2.53
N THR A 49 -26.99 19.95 -1.76
CA THR A 49 -26.01 19.36 -0.85
C THR A 49 -25.06 18.52 -1.70
N GLN A 50 -23.81 18.94 -1.81
CA GLN A 50 -22.75 18.33 -2.61
C GLN A 50 -22.30 16.95 -2.06
N ILE A 51 -23.23 16.16 -1.54
CA ILE A 51 -23.02 14.75 -1.23
C ILE A 51 -23.22 14.05 -2.56
N SER A 52 -22.12 13.78 -3.25
CA SER A 52 -22.08 12.84 -4.34
C SER A 52 -22.97 11.67 -3.98
N MET A 53 -24.03 11.44 -4.77
CA MET A 53 -24.60 10.11 -4.87
C MET A 53 -23.54 9.25 -5.56
N GLU A 54 -22.43 9.01 -4.85
CA GLU A 54 -21.72 7.76 -4.99
C GLU A 54 -22.80 6.70 -4.85
N ARG A 55 -22.81 5.82 -5.83
CA ARG A 55 -23.68 4.69 -6.00
C ARG A 55 -23.36 3.69 -4.88
N ASP A 56 -23.67 4.12 -3.66
CA ASP A 56 -23.38 3.47 -2.42
C ASP A 56 -24.29 2.24 -2.33
N PHE A 57 -23.66 1.08 -2.29
CA PHE A 57 -24.26 -0.22 -1.99
C PHE A 57 -25.10 -0.85 -3.11
N SER A 58 -24.49 -1.04 -4.29
CA SER A 58 -24.67 -2.35 -4.90
C SER A 58 -23.94 -3.37 -4.02
N ILE A 59 -24.70 -4.29 -3.43
CA ILE A 59 -24.23 -5.47 -2.66
C ILE A 59 -23.18 -6.31 -3.44
N VAL A 60 -22.97 -6.01 -4.72
CA VAL A 60 -21.96 -6.61 -5.61
C VAL A 60 -20.52 -6.13 -5.31
N ASN A 61 -20.32 -5.07 -4.52
CA ASN A 61 -18.98 -4.60 -4.11
C ASN A 61 -18.50 -5.19 -2.77
N ALA A 62 -19.04 -6.33 -2.34
CA ALA A 62 -18.48 -7.10 -1.24
C ALA A 62 -17.19 -7.80 -1.69
N GLY A 63 -16.16 -7.01 -2.01
CA GLY A 63 -14.75 -7.42 -1.90
C GLY A 63 -14.41 -7.58 -0.42
N LEU A 64 -15.15 -8.45 0.29
CA LEU A 64 -14.77 -8.90 1.61
C LEU A 64 -13.44 -9.61 1.43
N LEU A 65 -12.36 -8.97 1.89
CA LEU A 65 -11.05 -9.59 2.04
C LEU A 65 -11.25 -11.00 2.57
N ASN A 66 -10.83 -12.01 1.80
CA ASN A 66 -11.03 -13.39 2.21
C ASN A 66 -10.29 -13.62 3.54
N LYS A 67 -10.75 -14.58 4.35
CA LYS A 67 -10.06 -14.97 5.57
C LYS A 67 -8.60 -15.35 5.28
N ALA A 68 -8.36 -16.01 4.14
CA ALA A 68 -7.02 -16.34 3.67
C ALA A 68 -6.15 -15.08 3.47
N ASP A 69 -6.64 -14.09 2.73
CA ASP A 69 -5.92 -12.84 2.46
C ASP A 69 -5.58 -12.12 3.77
N ARG A 70 -6.54 -12.07 4.72
CA ARG A 70 -6.32 -11.49 6.05
C ARG A 70 -5.21 -12.22 6.82
N ILE A 71 -5.17 -13.55 6.75
CA ILE A 71 -4.10 -14.34 7.36
C ILE A 71 -2.75 -14.01 6.70
N PHE A 72 -2.68 -13.97 5.37
CA PHE A 72 -1.45 -13.65 4.65
C PHE A 72 -0.93 -12.25 4.96
N ILE A 73 -1.80 -11.24 4.96
CA ILE A 73 -1.41 -9.85 5.29
C ILE A 73 -1.02 -9.74 6.76
N SER A 74 -1.71 -10.45 7.66
CA SER A 74 -1.35 -10.47 9.08
C SER A 74 0.04 -11.09 9.29
N LEU A 75 0.31 -12.22 8.63
CA LEU A 75 1.60 -12.90 8.68
C LEU A 75 2.71 -12.02 8.09
N ALA A 76 2.48 -11.42 6.92
CA ALA A 76 3.41 -10.49 6.30
C ALA A 76 3.71 -9.30 7.22
N SER A 77 2.70 -8.73 7.85
CA SER A 77 2.86 -7.61 8.77
C SER A 77 3.62 -8.00 10.04
N ALA A 78 3.39 -9.21 10.56
CA ALA A 78 4.18 -9.75 11.66
C ALA A 78 5.65 -9.95 11.25
N LEU A 79 5.91 -10.47 10.05
CA LEU A 79 7.27 -10.63 9.51
C LEU A 79 7.98 -9.28 9.35
N MET A 80 7.30 -8.23 8.91
CA MET A 80 7.86 -6.87 8.85
C MET A 80 8.32 -6.37 10.21
N ILE A 81 7.55 -6.64 11.26
CA ILE A 81 7.90 -6.23 12.63
C ILE A 81 9.05 -7.09 13.16
N LEU A 82 8.97 -8.41 12.98
CA LEU A 82 9.98 -9.36 13.45
C LEU A 82 11.34 -9.16 12.76
N SER A 83 11.35 -8.62 11.53
CA SER A 83 12.58 -8.32 10.79
C SER A 83 13.54 -7.38 11.54
N LEU A 84 13.01 -6.57 12.44
CA LEU A 84 13.79 -5.67 13.28
C LEU A 84 14.79 -6.45 14.16
N PHE A 85 14.43 -7.67 14.54
CA PHE A 85 15.20 -8.58 15.38
C PHE A 85 15.95 -9.65 14.59
N MET A 86 15.80 -9.66 13.26
CA MET A 86 16.51 -10.58 12.38
C MET A 86 17.87 -9.98 11.95
N PRO A 87 18.89 -10.81 11.66
CA PRO A 87 20.15 -10.41 11.06
C PRO A 87 19.90 -9.65 9.75
N TYR A 88 20.35 -8.39 9.75
CA TYR A 88 20.31 -7.51 8.58
C TYR A 88 21.54 -7.68 7.72
N TYR A 89 22.68 -7.93 8.35
CA TYR A 89 23.92 -8.33 7.69
C TYR A 89 24.48 -9.60 8.32
N SER A 90 25.10 -10.44 7.50
CA SER A 90 25.72 -11.70 7.88
C SER A 90 26.84 -12.02 6.89
N PHE A 91 28.08 -12.11 7.35
CA PHE A 91 29.23 -12.45 6.51
C PHE A 91 30.37 -13.06 7.33
N THR A 92 31.33 -13.69 6.67
CA THR A 92 32.54 -14.24 7.31
C THR A 92 33.71 -13.27 7.12
N ALA A 93 34.40 -12.93 8.21
CA ALA A 93 35.62 -12.13 8.21
C ALA A 93 36.68 -12.77 9.11
N PHE A 94 37.90 -12.92 8.60
CA PHE A 94 39.03 -13.50 9.35
C PHE A 94 38.71 -14.85 10.02
N GLY A 95 37.97 -15.72 9.32
CA GLY A 95 37.55 -17.03 9.84
C GLY A 95 36.47 -16.99 10.93
N ARG A 96 35.88 -15.82 11.21
CA ARG A 96 34.77 -15.65 12.16
C ARG A 96 33.51 -15.20 11.44
N HIS A 97 32.38 -15.79 11.84
CA HIS A 97 31.07 -15.34 11.36
C HIS A 97 30.66 -14.06 12.09
N VAL A 98 30.35 -13.02 11.34
CA VAL A 98 29.91 -11.71 11.83
C VAL A 98 28.50 -11.47 11.34
N SER A 99 27.58 -11.23 12.27
CA SER A 99 26.19 -10.90 11.96
C SER A 99 25.66 -9.86 12.92
N GLY A 100 24.75 -9.01 12.44
CA GLY A 100 24.09 -8.02 13.29
C GLY A 100 22.63 -7.84 12.92
N MET A 101 21.80 -7.64 13.94
CA MET A 101 20.37 -7.41 13.80
C MET A 101 20.07 -6.02 13.22
N SER A 102 18.94 -5.87 12.54
CA SER A 102 18.46 -4.58 12.01
C SER A 102 18.36 -3.51 13.10
N LEU A 103 17.89 -3.88 14.30
CA LEU A 103 17.81 -2.96 15.43
C LEU A 103 19.19 -2.49 15.92
N SER A 104 20.16 -3.40 15.95
CA SER A 104 21.54 -3.06 16.32
C SER A 104 22.13 -2.08 15.31
N TYR A 105 21.85 -2.26 14.03
CA TYR A 105 22.27 -1.33 12.98
C TYR A 105 21.74 0.10 13.23
N LEU A 106 20.46 0.24 13.62
CA LEU A 106 19.88 1.55 13.95
C LEU A 106 20.55 2.19 15.17
N PHE A 107 20.78 1.44 16.25
CA PHE A 107 21.43 1.99 17.45
C PHE A 107 22.90 2.36 17.22
N ASN A 108 23.56 1.70 16.26
CA ASN A 108 24.94 1.99 15.88
C ASN A 108 25.05 2.97 14.71
N ILE A 109 23.97 3.65 14.32
CA ILE A 109 23.99 4.57 13.17
C ILE A 109 25.00 5.71 13.35
N GLY A 110 25.26 6.17 14.58
CA GLY A 110 26.29 7.18 14.86
C GLY A 110 27.71 6.69 14.58
N TYR A 111 27.96 5.39 14.75
CA TYR A 111 29.24 4.78 14.36
C TYR A 111 29.32 4.60 12.84
N VAL A 112 28.25 4.14 12.21
CA VAL A 112 28.17 3.96 10.74
C VAL A 112 28.22 5.30 10.00
N SER A 113 27.66 6.37 10.57
CA SER A 113 27.69 7.72 9.99
C SER A 113 29.11 8.30 9.96
N ASN A 114 29.91 8.04 11.00
CA ASN A 114 31.31 8.44 11.03
C ASN A 114 32.14 7.79 9.92
N ILE A 115 31.81 6.55 9.53
CA ILE A 115 32.49 5.83 8.45
C ILE A 115 32.04 6.35 7.08
N THR A 116 30.74 6.59 6.93
CA THR A 116 30.19 7.16 5.68
C THR A 116 30.49 8.63 5.49
N ALA A 117 30.94 9.36 6.52
CA ALA A 117 31.44 10.73 6.39
C ALA A 117 32.58 10.84 5.36
N TRP A 118 33.40 9.78 5.27
CA TRP A 118 34.52 9.63 4.32
C TRP A 118 34.09 9.09 2.95
N GLY A 119 32.82 8.70 2.80
CA GLY A 119 32.27 8.13 1.57
C GLY A 119 31.71 9.17 0.59
N SER A 120 31.43 8.71 -0.64
CA SER A 120 30.75 9.50 -1.67
C SER A 120 29.32 9.89 -1.26
N LEU A 121 28.74 10.89 -1.92
CA LEU A 121 27.33 11.26 -1.73
C LEU A 121 26.39 10.05 -1.94
N LEU A 122 26.68 9.22 -2.95
CA LEU A 122 25.91 8.00 -3.23
C LEU A 122 25.97 7.00 -2.07
N MET A 123 27.13 6.82 -1.44
CA MET A 123 27.26 5.96 -0.25
C MET A 123 26.38 6.46 0.91
N LYS A 124 26.35 7.77 1.13
CA LYS A 124 25.50 8.41 2.15
C LYS A 124 24.02 8.18 1.84
N LEU A 125 23.61 8.32 0.58
CA LEU A 125 22.24 8.02 0.15
C LEU A 125 21.86 6.56 0.36
N ILE A 126 22.76 5.62 0.01
CA ILE A 126 22.55 4.17 0.24
C ILE A 126 22.35 3.90 1.74
N LEU A 127 23.19 4.47 2.62
CA LEU A 127 23.04 4.34 4.07
C LEU A 127 21.69 4.87 4.55
N VAL A 128 21.33 6.10 4.16
CA VAL A 128 20.06 6.72 4.56
C VAL A 128 18.88 5.88 4.08
N MET A 129 18.93 5.37 2.86
CA MET A 129 17.90 4.48 2.32
C MET A 129 17.79 3.18 3.12
N SER A 130 18.91 2.53 3.46
CA SER A 130 18.90 1.33 4.31
C SER A 130 18.20 1.59 5.65
N VAL A 131 18.52 2.72 6.30
CA VAL A 131 17.91 3.11 7.58
C VAL A 131 16.41 3.36 7.43
N ILE A 132 15.99 4.09 6.40
CA ILE A 132 14.57 4.32 6.10
C ILE A 132 13.86 2.98 5.88
N LEU A 133 14.45 2.05 5.13
CA LEU A 133 13.87 0.73 4.85
C LEU A 133 13.75 -0.13 6.12
N ILE A 134 14.72 -0.04 7.04
CA ILE A 134 14.64 -0.73 8.34
C ILE A 134 13.49 -0.16 9.20
N ILE A 135 13.28 1.17 9.19
CA ILE A 135 12.26 1.82 10.01
C ILE A 135 10.86 1.67 9.40
N ILE A 136 10.73 1.81 8.08
CA ILE A 136 9.42 1.78 7.41
C ILE A 136 8.77 0.41 7.52
N SER A 137 9.55 -0.67 7.51
CA SER A 137 9.05 -2.05 7.57
C SER A 137 8.16 -2.29 8.82
N PRO A 138 8.65 -2.15 10.07
CA PRO A 138 7.82 -2.36 11.26
C PRO A 138 6.67 -1.35 11.37
N VAL A 139 6.87 -0.10 10.93
CA VAL A 139 5.81 0.92 10.95
C VAL A 139 4.64 0.51 10.05
N VAL A 140 4.93 0.08 8.81
CA VAL A 140 3.92 -0.40 7.87
C VAL A 140 3.26 -1.69 8.39
N GLY A 141 4.03 -2.60 8.98
CA GLY A 141 3.48 -3.80 9.62
C GLY A 141 2.49 -3.48 10.74
N ILE A 142 2.80 -2.53 11.62
CA ILE A 142 1.90 -2.08 12.68
C ILE A 142 0.63 -1.45 12.09
N ILE A 143 0.78 -0.55 11.10
CA ILE A 143 -0.37 0.11 10.45
C ILE A 143 -1.28 -0.92 9.77
N ASN A 144 -0.72 -1.91 9.07
CA ASN A 144 -1.48 -2.99 8.45
C ASN A 144 -2.27 -3.79 9.48
N ILE A 145 -1.66 -4.21 10.60
CA ILE A 145 -2.34 -4.96 11.66
C ILE A 145 -3.46 -4.13 12.27
N LEU A 146 -3.21 -2.85 12.56
CA LEU A 146 -4.22 -1.94 13.09
C LEU A 146 -5.37 -1.75 12.11
N ALA A 147 -5.09 -1.64 10.80
CA ALA A 147 -6.12 -1.55 9.76
C ALA A 147 -6.97 -2.83 9.68
N LEU A 148 -6.34 -4.00 9.72
CA LEU A 148 -7.02 -5.30 9.66
C LEU A 148 -7.88 -5.62 10.88
N ASN A 149 -7.53 -5.07 12.05
CA ASN A 149 -8.23 -5.27 13.32
C ASN A 149 -9.39 -4.29 13.54
N LYS A 150 -9.58 -3.29 12.65
CA LYS A 150 -10.79 -2.46 12.68
C LYS A 150 -12.03 -3.30 12.35
N SER A 151 -13.17 -2.94 12.93
CA SER A 151 -14.44 -3.62 12.65
C SER A 151 -14.81 -3.48 11.17
N GLN A 152 -15.11 -4.62 10.54
CA GLN A 152 -15.48 -4.71 9.12
C GLN A 152 -16.78 -3.98 8.78
N ASN A 153 -17.65 -3.80 9.78
CA ASN A 153 -18.93 -3.11 9.60
C ASN A 153 -18.78 -1.58 9.55
N LYS A 154 -17.57 -1.06 9.77
CA LYS A 154 -17.31 0.38 9.65
C LYS A 154 -17.11 0.75 8.18
N PRO A 155 -17.71 1.85 7.70
CA PRO A 155 -17.56 2.30 6.31
C PRO A 155 -16.11 2.57 5.92
N ASP A 156 -15.25 2.91 6.90
CA ASP A 156 -13.85 3.24 6.67
C ASP A 156 -12.90 2.03 6.68
N TYR A 157 -13.38 0.81 6.89
CA TYR A 157 -12.54 -0.39 6.98
C TYR A 157 -11.67 -0.56 5.73
N TYR A 158 -12.30 -0.60 4.56
CA TYR A 158 -11.61 -0.81 3.28
C TYR A 158 -10.67 0.33 2.91
N LYS A 159 -11.09 1.58 3.18
CA LYS A 159 -10.22 2.75 2.99
C LYS A 159 -8.96 2.62 3.85
N GLY A 160 -9.09 2.13 5.08
CA GLY A 160 -7.98 1.85 5.97
C GLY A 160 -7.03 0.77 5.44
N VAL A 161 -7.58 -0.39 5.05
CA VAL A 161 -6.77 -1.52 4.55
C VAL A 161 -6.10 -1.18 3.21
N LYS A 162 -6.81 -0.52 2.28
CA LYS A 162 -6.26 -0.06 1.00
C LYS A 162 -5.15 0.99 1.20
N SER A 163 -5.35 1.95 2.10
CA SER A 163 -4.32 2.94 2.45
C SER A 163 -3.07 2.27 3.02
N ALA A 164 -3.25 1.31 3.93
CA ALA A 164 -2.15 0.53 4.51
C ALA A 164 -1.40 -0.27 3.42
N GLY A 165 -2.14 -0.91 2.49
CA GLY A 165 -1.57 -1.57 1.32
C GLY A 165 -0.73 -0.64 0.45
N ARG A 166 -1.15 0.61 0.23
CA ARG A 166 -0.37 1.60 -0.56
C ARG A 166 0.97 1.95 0.09
N LEU A 167 1.07 1.89 1.42
CA LEU A 167 2.36 2.09 2.10
C LEU A 167 3.36 0.98 1.76
N ASN A 168 2.88 -0.26 1.53
CA ASN A 168 3.73 -1.35 1.06
C ASN A 168 4.27 -1.08 -0.34
N VAL A 169 3.46 -0.52 -1.24
CA VAL A 169 3.91 -0.11 -2.58
C VAL A 169 5.01 0.95 -2.48
N ILE A 170 4.85 1.96 -1.60
CA ILE A 170 5.88 2.98 -1.37
C ILE A 170 7.18 2.33 -0.87
N ALA A 171 7.11 1.41 0.09
CA ALA A 171 8.29 0.69 0.58
C ALA A 171 8.97 -0.13 -0.53
N LEU A 172 8.21 -0.79 -1.41
CA LEU A 172 8.76 -1.52 -2.56
C LEU A 172 9.44 -0.61 -3.57
N LEU A 173 8.89 0.58 -3.83
CA LEU A 173 9.54 1.58 -4.68
C LEU A 173 10.85 2.07 -4.06
N LEU A 174 10.92 2.22 -2.73
CA LEU A 174 12.16 2.52 -2.04
C LEU A 174 13.17 1.37 -2.15
N TYR A 175 12.74 0.10 -2.03
CA TYR A 175 13.64 -1.04 -2.28
C TYR A 175 14.17 -1.05 -3.71
N LEU A 176 13.31 -0.77 -4.70
CA LEU A 176 13.74 -0.70 -6.10
C LEU A 176 14.79 0.39 -6.30
N LEU A 177 14.54 1.59 -5.79
CA LEU A 177 15.50 2.70 -5.86
C LEU A 177 16.81 2.33 -5.14
N PHE A 178 16.74 1.69 -3.98
CA PHE A 178 17.91 1.21 -3.25
C PHE A 178 18.76 0.25 -4.09
N PHE A 179 18.13 -0.71 -4.78
CA PHE A 179 18.85 -1.63 -5.67
C PHE A 179 19.45 -0.92 -6.89
N VAL A 180 18.76 0.08 -7.46
CA VAL A 180 19.31 0.91 -8.54
C VAL A 180 20.55 1.67 -8.08
N LEU A 181 20.55 2.24 -6.87
CA LEU A 181 21.73 2.91 -6.33
C LEU A 181 22.90 1.93 -6.14
N LEU A 182 22.63 0.72 -5.64
CA LEU A 182 23.65 -0.33 -5.47
C LEU A 182 24.20 -0.88 -6.79
N ALA A 183 23.42 -0.84 -7.87
CA ALA A 183 23.89 -1.25 -9.20
C ALA A 183 25.02 -0.35 -9.73
N THR A 184 25.18 0.87 -9.21
CA THR A 184 26.26 1.79 -9.61
C THR A 184 27.66 1.37 -9.14
N GLY A 185 27.77 0.45 -8.18
CA GLY A 185 29.06 -0.10 -7.73
C GLY A 185 29.99 0.94 -7.10
N GLN A 186 29.65 1.42 -5.91
CA GLN A 186 30.48 2.42 -5.20
C GLN A 186 31.71 1.78 -4.55
N ALA A 187 32.80 2.52 -4.35
CA ALA A 187 33.93 2.02 -3.56
C ALA A 187 33.46 1.67 -2.14
N ASN A 188 33.77 0.47 -1.67
CA ASN A 188 33.42 0.04 -0.33
C ASN A 188 34.42 0.67 0.67
N PRO A 189 33.97 1.47 1.66
CA PRO A 189 34.87 2.06 2.66
C PRO A 189 35.65 1.01 3.48
N PHE A 190 35.20 -0.25 3.46
CA PHE A 190 35.84 -1.37 4.13
C PHE A 190 36.62 -2.30 3.18
N GLY A 191 36.69 -1.98 1.89
CA GLY A 191 37.33 -2.85 0.89
C GLY A 191 38.82 -3.07 1.17
N SER A 192 39.49 -2.06 1.74
CA SER A 192 40.91 -2.13 2.12
C SER A 192 41.19 -3.01 3.34
N LEU A 193 40.17 -3.52 4.04
CA LEU A 193 40.35 -4.41 5.20
C LEU A 193 40.70 -5.85 4.82
N GLY A 194 40.74 -6.18 3.52
CA GLY A 194 41.06 -7.53 3.05
C GLY A 194 39.98 -8.57 3.35
N ILE A 195 38.76 -8.13 3.67
CA ILE A 195 37.62 -9.02 3.93
C ILE A 195 36.93 -9.33 2.59
N GLU A 196 37.10 -10.55 2.10
CA GLU A 196 36.59 -10.99 0.79
C GLU A 196 35.07 -10.74 0.62
N ALA A 197 34.28 -10.93 1.68
CA ALA A 197 32.84 -10.73 1.65
C ALA A 197 32.41 -9.26 1.42
N LEU A 198 33.24 -8.30 1.85
CA LEU A 198 32.99 -6.88 1.67
C LEU A 198 33.30 -6.45 0.23
N GLY A 199 34.35 -7.03 -0.36
CA GLY A 199 34.86 -6.65 -1.68
C GLY A 199 35.33 -5.20 -1.75
N GLU A 200 35.99 -4.84 -2.84
CA GLU A 200 36.46 -3.46 -3.07
C GLU A 200 35.33 -2.51 -3.45
N THR A 201 34.25 -3.05 -4.02
CA THR A 201 33.08 -2.28 -4.45
C THR A 201 31.82 -2.73 -3.70
N LEU A 202 31.06 -1.79 -3.16
CA LEU A 202 29.69 -1.97 -2.70
C LEU A 202 28.74 -1.99 -3.91
N SER A 203 28.45 -3.20 -4.39
CA SER A 203 27.53 -3.46 -5.50
C SER A 203 26.31 -4.26 -5.02
N LEU A 204 25.34 -4.49 -5.91
CA LEU A 204 24.23 -5.42 -5.64
C LEU A 204 24.74 -6.83 -5.26
N GLY A 205 25.81 -7.31 -5.91
CA GLY A 205 26.42 -8.60 -5.58
C GLY A 205 27.01 -8.63 -4.16
N SER A 206 27.65 -7.54 -3.75
CA SER A 206 28.18 -7.38 -2.39
C SER A 206 27.04 -7.33 -1.36
N LEU A 207 25.94 -6.64 -1.67
CA LEU A 207 24.73 -6.67 -0.84
C LEU A 207 24.25 -8.10 -0.66
N ILE A 208 24.07 -8.89 -1.73
CA ILE A 208 23.58 -10.27 -1.63
C ILE A 208 24.47 -11.12 -0.72
N ARG A 209 25.81 -11.03 -0.87
CA ARG A 209 26.76 -11.77 -0.05
C ARG A 209 26.76 -11.37 1.41
N MET A 210 26.54 -10.09 1.70
CA MET A 210 26.57 -9.53 3.05
C MET A 210 25.21 -9.48 3.72
N SER A 211 24.12 -9.56 2.96
CA SER A 211 22.76 -9.43 3.45
C SER A 211 22.41 -10.61 4.34
N GLY A 212 21.88 -10.31 5.53
CA GLY A 212 21.17 -11.29 6.31
C GLY A 212 19.76 -11.51 5.75
N TYR A 213 19.05 -12.47 6.33
CA TYR A 213 17.71 -12.83 5.86
C TYR A 213 16.64 -11.75 6.12
N ALA A 214 16.89 -10.80 7.04
CA ALA A 214 15.92 -9.75 7.37
C ALA A 214 15.50 -8.91 6.15
N ILE A 215 16.45 -8.56 5.27
CA ILE A 215 16.19 -7.76 4.07
C ILE A 215 15.23 -8.49 3.12
N TRP A 216 15.51 -9.76 2.87
CA TRP A 216 14.73 -10.57 1.93
C TRP A 216 13.35 -10.90 2.48
N VAL A 217 13.26 -11.20 3.78
CA VAL A 217 11.97 -11.41 4.44
C VAL A 217 11.13 -10.14 4.44
N ASN A 218 11.72 -8.97 4.66
CA ASN A 218 11.00 -7.69 4.55
C ASN A 218 10.50 -7.42 3.13
N LEU A 219 11.36 -7.63 2.13
CA LEU A 219 10.98 -7.44 0.73
C LEU A 219 9.80 -8.35 0.36
N GLY A 220 9.88 -9.63 0.69
CA GLY A 220 8.78 -10.58 0.48
C GLY A 220 7.51 -10.21 1.24
N ALA A 221 7.64 -9.76 2.49
CA ALA A 221 6.51 -9.31 3.29
C ALA A 221 5.82 -8.09 2.67
N HIS A 222 6.55 -7.11 2.15
CA HIS A 222 5.95 -5.96 1.45
C HIS A 222 5.26 -6.36 0.15
N ILE A 223 5.78 -7.32 -0.60
CA ILE A 223 5.12 -7.88 -1.78
C ILE A 223 3.77 -8.52 -1.40
N LEU A 224 3.72 -9.27 -0.30
CA LEU A 224 2.45 -9.84 0.19
C LEU A 224 1.52 -8.76 0.76
N GLY A 225 2.06 -7.76 1.44
CA GLY A 225 1.31 -6.67 2.06
C GLY A 225 0.70 -5.67 1.08
N MET A 226 1.16 -5.63 -0.19
CA MET A 226 0.59 -4.73 -1.20
C MET A 226 -0.65 -5.27 -1.90
N LEU A 227 -0.99 -6.56 -1.76
CA LEU A 227 -2.15 -7.18 -2.43
C LEU A 227 -3.45 -6.38 -2.26
N PRO A 228 -3.80 -5.88 -1.06
CA PRO A 228 -5.02 -5.08 -0.90
C PRO A 228 -5.02 -3.76 -1.66
N ALA A 229 -3.86 -3.20 -2.03
CA ALA A 229 -3.79 -1.98 -2.81
C ALA A 229 -4.06 -2.21 -4.31
N LEU A 230 -3.89 -3.44 -4.78
CA LEU A 230 -4.11 -3.84 -6.18
C LEU A 230 -5.55 -4.29 -6.41
N GLU A 231 -6.17 -4.90 -5.39
CA GLU A 231 -7.48 -5.56 -5.52
C GLU A 231 -8.67 -4.70 -5.03
N LEU A 232 -8.46 -3.77 -4.08
CA LEU A 232 -9.50 -2.86 -3.54
C LEU A 232 -9.39 -1.48 -4.16
#